data_AF-A0A7Y4XGI8-F1
#
_entry.id   AF-A0A7Y4XGI8-F1
#
_cell.length_a   1.000
_cell.length_b   1.000
_cell.length_c   1.000
_cell.angle_alpha   90.00
_cell.angle_beta   90.00
_cell.angle_gamma   90.00
#
_symmetry.space_group_name_H-M   'P 1'
#
loop_
_entity.id
_entity.type
_entity.pdbx_description
1 polymer ?
#
loop_
_entity_poly.entity_id
_entity_poly.type
_entity_poly.pdbx_seq_one_letter_code
_entity_poly.pdbx_strand_id
1 'polypeptide(L)'
;MRSNDLDQKKAASNQLDIEFQGVLAHAGISGRGACLRGLRHSFGVGTLQAGVPITLLQRWLRHARLSTTEIYTKVIGPEEIAFARLF
;
A
#
# COMPACT_ATOMS: atom_id res chain seq x y z
N MET A 1 10.63 14.30 28.73
CA MET A 1 9.35 14.77 28.15
C MET A 1 9.02 14.23 26.74
N ARG A 2 9.86 13.41 26.08
CA ARG A 2 9.56 12.84 24.73
C ARG A 2 8.91 11.45 24.72
N SER A 3 8.84 10.77 25.86
CA SER A 3 8.45 9.36 25.97
C SER A 3 6.94 9.14 25.76
N ASN A 4 6.09 10.01 26.30
CA ASN A 4 4.63 9.82 26.34
C ASN A 4 3.92 10.00 24.98
N ASP A 5 4.47 10.84 24.09
CA ASP A 5 3.91 11.11 22.74
C ASP A 5 4.15 9.95 21.77
N LEU A 6 5.29 9.26 21.89
CA LEU A 6 5.62 8.09 21.08
C LEU A 6 4.73 6.88 21.45
N ASP A 7 4.46 6.70 22.74
CA ASP A 7 3.61 5.62 23.24
C ASP A 7 2.14 5.84 22.85
N GLN A 8 1.63 7.07 22.91
CA GLN A 8 0.29 7.40 22.42
C GLN A 8 0.14 7.18 20.91
N LYS A 9 1.13 7.57 20.09
CA LYS A 9 1.11 7.32 18.64
C LYS A 9 1.12 5.83 18.30
N LYS A 10 1.88 5.04 19.04
CA LYS A 10 1.98 3.59 18.84
C LYS A 10 0.68 2.89 19.24
N ALA A 11 0.04 3.32 20.33
CA ALA A 11 -1.26 2.83 20.75
C ALA A 11 -2.36 3.13 19.72
N ALA A 12 -2.41 4.34 19.17
CA ALA A 12 -3.37 4.71 18.13
C ALA A 12 -3.15 3.93 16.82
N SER A 13 -1.89 3.69 16.44
CA SER A 13 -1.55 2.83 15.29
C SER A 13 -2.07 1.41 15.47
N ASN A 14 -1.91 0.83 16.66
CA ASN A 14 -2.39 -0.51 16.96
C ASN A 14 -3.92 -0.61 16.94
N GLN A 15 -4.63 0.42 17.39
CA GLN A 15 -6.10 0.45 17.35
C GLN A 15 -6.63 0.48 15.91
N LEU A 16 -6.04 1.32 15.05
CA LEU A 16 -6.38 1.37 13.63
C LEU A 16 -6.11 0.04 12.93
N ASP A 17 -5.00 -0.62 13.25
CA ASP A 17 -4.69 -1.94 12.71
C ASP A 17 -5.75 -2.97 13.13
N ILE A 18 -6.21 -2.98 14.39
CA ILE A 18 -7.25 -3.89 14.88
C ILE A 18 -8.59 -3.68 14.15
N GLU A 19 -9.05 -2.44 14.05
CA GLU A 19 -10.30 -2.12 13.35
C GLU A 19 -10.23 -2.50 11.88
N PHE A 20 -9.10 -2.21 11.24
CA PHE A 20 -8.86 -2.58 9.85
C PHE A 20 -8.86 -4.09 9.64
N GLN A 21 -8.26 -4.87 10.55
CA GLN A 21 -8.34 -6.33 10.49
C GLN A 21 -9.80 -6.84 10.57
N GLY A 22 -10.64 -6.21 11.40
CA GLY A 22 -12.07 -6.52 11.47
C GLY A 22 -12.78 -6.33 10.12
N VAL A 23 -12.49 -5.22 9.43
CA VAL A 23 -13.02 -4.95 8.09
C VAL A 23 -12.53 -5.97 7.06
N LEU A 24 -11.23 -6.29 7.07
CA LEU A 24 -10.66 -7.27 6.14
C LEU A 24 -11.24 -8.67 6.36
N ALA A 25 -11.42 -9.09 7.62
CA ALA A 25 -12.05 -10.35 7.95
C ALA A 25 -13.50 -10.42 7.46
N HIS A 26 -14.26 -9.33 7.63
CA HIS A 26 -15.63 -9.25 7.11
C HIS A 26 -15.68 -9.30 5.57
N ALA A 27 -14.68 -8.73 4.90
CA ALA A 27 -14.52 -8.79 3.45
C ALA A 27 -13.96 -10.12 2.93
N GLY A 28 -13.61 -11.08 3.80
CA GLY A 28 -12.98 -12.34 3.42
C GLY A 28 -11.54 -12.20 2.92
N ILE A 29 -10.89 -11.06 3.19
CA ILE A 29 -9.51 -10.78 2.77
C ILE A 29 -8.55 -11.28 3.85
N SER A 30 -7.65 -12.18 3.47
CA SER A 30 -6.71 -12.82 4.39
C SER A 30 -5.30 -12.93 3.80
N GLY A 31 -4.32 -13.32 4.63
CA GLY A 31 -2.93 -13.53 4.21
C GLY A 31 -2.01 -12.33 4.47
N ARG A 32 -0.76 -12.43 3.99
CA ARG A 32 0.31 -11.45 4.31
C ARG A 32 -0.01 -10.01 3.86
N GLY A 33 -0.82 -9.86 2.82
CA GLY A 33 -1.25 -8.56 2.30
C GLY A 33 -2.43 -7.93 3.03
N ALA A 34 -3.08 -8.66 3.95
CA ALA A 34 -4.22 -8.19 4.72
C ALA A 34 -3.77 -7.21 5.83
N CYS A 35 -3.21 -6.06 5.44
CA CYS A 35 -2.78 -4.99 6.34
C CYS A 35 -2.72 -3.64 5.61
N LEU A 36 -2.63 -2.53 6.35
CA LEU A 36 -2.55 -1.18 5.77
C LEU A 36 -1.38 -1.02 4.78
N ARG A 37 -0.24 -1.67 5.05
CA ARG A 37 0.91 -1.69 4.13
C ARG A 37 0.58 -2.41 2.83
N GLY A 38 -0.14 -3.53 2.91
CA GLY A 38 -0.62 -4.28 1.75
C GLY A 38 -1.59 -3.44 0.92
N LEU A 39 -2.51 -2.71 1.57
CA LEU A 39 -3.42 -1.80 0.88
C LEU A 39 -2.67 -0.71 0.10
N ARG A 40 -1.66 -0.08 0.70
CA ARG A 40 -0.80 0.89 0.00
C ARG A 40 -0.08 0.26 -1.19
N HIS A 41 0.33 -1.00 -1.07
CA HIS A 41 0.97 -1.73 -2.16
C HIS A 41 0.01 -2.00 -3.30
N SER A 42 -1.17 -2.55 -3.01
CA SER A 42 -2.21 -2.80 -4.01
C SER A 42 -2.67 -1.52 -4.70
N PHE A 43 -2.78 -0.41 -3.97
CA PHE A 43 -3.06 0.91 -4.57
C PHE A 43 -1.97 1.31 -5.58
N GLY A 44 -0.69 1.16 -5.23
CA GLY A 44 0.42 1.50 -6.11
C GLY A 44 0.42 0.67 -7.39
N VAL A 45 0.27 -0.65 -7.27
CA VAL A 45 0.22 -1.57 -8.42
C VAL A 45 -0.99 -1.29 -9.29
N GLY A 46 -2.20 -1.24 -8.71
CA GLY A 46 -3.44 -1.02 -9.46
C GLY A 46 -3.48 0.34 -10.16
N THR A 47 -2.90 1.38 -9.56
CA THR A 47 -2.77 2.70 -10.19
C THR A 47 -1.92 2.65 -11.45
N LEU A 48 -0.78 1.96 -11.41
CA LEU A 48 0.06 1.77 -12.59
C LEU A 48 -0.66 0.93 -13.65
N GLN A 49 -1.41 -0.10 -13.24
CA GLN A 49 -2.18 -0.96 -14.17
C GLN A 49 -3.30 -0.19 -14.86
N ALA A 50 -3.82 0.86 -14.21
CA ALA A 50 -4.76 1.80 -14.82
C ALA A 50 -4.10 2.79 -15.79
N GLY A 51 -2.80 2.64 -16.08
CA GLY A 51 -2.05 3.48 -17.01
C GLY A 51 -1.59 4.82 -16.43
N VAL A 52 -1.73 5.03 -15.11
CA VAL A 52 -1.25 6.27 -14.48
C VAL A 52 0.29 6.30 -14.49
N PRO A 53 0.92 7.38 -14.95
CA PRO A 53 2.38 7.50 -14.93
C PRO A 53 2.96 7.40 -13.52
N ILE A 54 4.09 6.71 -13.38
CA ILE A 54 4.78 6.49 -12.10
C ILE A 54 5.14 7.80 -11.37
N THR A 55 5.36 8.90 -12.10
CA THR A 55 5.64 10.23 -11.53
C THR A 55 4.42 10.85 -10.86
N LEU A 56 3.20 10.57 -11.34
CA LEU A 56 1.96 10.97 -10.68
C LEU A 56 1.72 10.12 -9.44
N LEU A 57 1.92 8.80 -9.54
CA LEU A 57 1.82 7.90 -8.39
C LEU A 57 2.80 8.31 -7.26
N GLN A 58 4.04 8.66 -7.61
CA GLN A 58 5.03 9.16 -6.66
C GLN A 58 4.51 10.39 -5.90
N ARG A 59 3.87 11.33 -6.60
CA ARG A 59 3.28 12.54 -6.00
C ARG A 59 2.11 12.21 -5.08
N TRP A 60 1.20 11.33 -5.49
CA TRP A 60 0.06 10.91 -4.68
C TRP A 60 0.48 10.22 -3.39
N LEU A 61 1.53 9.39 -3.45
CA LEU A 61 2.08 8.69 -2.30
C LEU A 61 3.07 9.52 -1.47
N ARG A 62 3.35 10.76 -1.89
CA ARG A 62 4.34 11.66 -1.28
C ARG A 62 5.71 10.98 -1.08
N HIS A 63 6.18 10.27 -2.10
CA HIS A 63 7.50 9.67 -2.06
C HIS A 63 8.57 10.68 -2.46
N ALA A 64 9.58 10.85 -1.59
CA ALA A 64 10.69 11.76 -1.84
C ALA A 64 11.61 11.29 -2.99
N ARG A 65 11.65 9.99 -3.27
CA ARG A 65 12.51 9.38 -4.29
C ARG A 65 11.68 8.48 -5.21
N LEU A 66 11.98 8.53 -6.51
CA LEU A 66 11.32 7.66 -7.49
C LEU A 66 11.61 6.18 -7.20
N SER A 67 12.82 5.84 -6.74
CA SER A 67 13.21 4.47 -6.37
C SER A 67 12.35 3.84 -5.27
N THR A 68 11.72 4.65 -4.41
CA THR A 68 10.73 4.16 -3.43
C THR A 68 9.40 3.80 -4.09
N THR A 69 9.05 4.46 -5.20
CA THR A 69 7.82 4.21 -5.98
C THR A 69 8.01 3.06 -6.98
N GLU A 70 9.22 2.87 -7.50
CA GLU A 70 9.57 1.77 -8.40
C GLU A 70 9.27 0.38 -7.81
N ILE A 71 9.11 0.24 -6.49
CA ILE A 71 8.71 -1.04 -5.90
C ILE A 71 7.34 -1.52 -6.42
N TYR A 72 6.47 -0.63 -6.89
CA TYR A 72 5.15 -0.99 -7.42
C TYR A 72 5.19 -1.47 -8.88
N THR A 73 6.33 -1.32 -9.58
CA THR A 73 6.50 -1.90 -10.93
C THR A 73 7.04 -3.34 -10.87
N LYS A 74 7.52 -3.77 -9.70
CA LYS A 74 8.17 -5.08 -9.49
C LYS A 74 7.15 -6.15 -9.10
N VAL A 75 6.18 -6.36 -9.97
CA VAL A 75 5.13 -7.38 -9.81
C VAL A 75 5.42 -8.61 -10.66
N ILE A 76 4.78 -9.71 -10.33
CA ILE A 76 4.90 -10.99 -11.05
C ILE A 76 3.50 -11.59 -11.24
N GLY A 77 3.33 -12.44 -12.25
CA GLY A 77 2.08 -13.20 -12.42
C GLY A 77 0.95 -12.35 -13.02
N PRO A 78 -0.30 -12.42 -12.51
CA PRO A 78 -1.44 -11.71 -13.09
C PRO A 78 -1.20 -10.21 -13.27
N GLU A 79 -0.50 -9.59 -12.32
CA GLU A 79 -0.26 -8.16 -12.32
C GLU A 79 0.75 -7.75 -13.40
N GLU A 80 1.78 -8.58 -13.62
CA GLU A 80 2.76 -8.42 -14.70
C GLU A 80 2.11 -8.60 -16.07
N ILE A 81 1.23 -9.60 -16.20
CA ILE A 81 0.44 -9.83 -17.42
C ILE A 81 -0.45 -8.61 -17.71
N ALA A 82 -1.07 -8.03 -16.69
CA ALA A 82 -1.88 -6.83 -16.87
C ALA A 82 -1.04 -5.64 -17.36
N PHE A 83 0.19 -5.46 -16.88
CA PHE A 83 1.09 -4.45 -17.44
C PHE A 83 1.43 -4.72 -18.91
N ALA A 84 1.71 -5.98 -19.28
CA ALA A 84 2.03 -6.33 -20.66
C ALA A 84 0.87 -6.03 -21.63
N ARG A 85 -0.38 -6.10 -21.17
CA ARG A 85 -1.58 -5.79 -21.98
C ARG A 85 -1.83 -4.31 -22.24
N LEU A 86 -1.07 -3.41 -21.61
CA LEU A 86 -1.14 -1.97 -21.87
C LEU A 86 -0.38 -1.55 -23.14
N PHE A 87 0.40 -2.47 -23.72
CA PHE A 87 1.14 -2.32 -24.97
C PHE A 87 0.52 -3.18 -26.07
#